data_AF-A0A0G0ENW1-F1
#
_entry.id   AF-A0A0G0ENW1-F1
#
_cell.length_a   1.000
_cell.length_b   1.000
_cell.length_c   1.000
_cell.angle_alpha   90.00
_cell.angle_beta   90.00
_cell.angle_gamma   90.00
#
_symmetry.space_group_name_H-M   'P 1'
#
loop_
_entity.id
_entity.type
_entity.pdbx_description
1 polymer ?
#
loop_
_entity_poly.entity_id
_entity_poly.type
_entity_poly.pdbx_seq_one_letter_code
_entity_poly.pdbx_strand_id
1 'polypeptide(L)'
;MSLQFKKPKLNRIHNKKNAPFDSHFYLDLQIKAIKDRIKTNQAKRVYIEFGGKIFDDLHASRVLPGYFPDMKFRIIKKLFNDSDIIFVVSAEDILRKRIRGDHKITYDLESLRMLNGMQKKGVFIKNVVITRMPTNGSIPKEIKNFKISLEKNNREVSFLKEGVDHTNPNKDWFSYDNNDHILTKKKYVIILSPGGGSGKFGVCINQLYHEMRNGIVPFYIKFETFPVHDLPVIHPVNLAYMAASADFYDLVMKDPRKKNASSYNRDVENYELLHNLARYFKESGSLLKNINSATNMGVNVVSKSVINWEDVEKEAAAEVGRRLIRHKYEVQNGQEKIEVLERIRKIITFL
;
A
#
# COMPACT_ATOMS: atom_id res chain seq x y z
N MET A 1 -12.46 11.98 -30.47
CA MET A 1 -12.67 10.54 -30.75
C MET A 1 -12.64 9.79 -29.42
N SER A 2 -13.82 9.44 -28.90
CA SER A 2 -13.99 8.79 -27.59
C SER A 2 -13.50 7.33 -27.64
N LEU A 3 -12.43 7.02 -26.91
CA LEU A 3 -11.97 5.65 -26.68
C LEU A 3 -12.97 4.91 -25.78
N GLN A 4 -13.95 4.25 -26.41
CA GLN A 4 -14.76 3.23 -25.75
C GLN A 4 -13.86 2.03 -25.43
N PHE A 5 -13.46 1.91 -24.17
CA PHE A 5 -12.82 0.69 -23.67
C PHE A 5 -13.85 -0.46 -23.69
N LYS A 6 -13.72 -1.39 -24.65
CA LYS A 6 -14.45 -2.66 -24.63
C LYS A 6 -14.15 -3.40 -23.32
N LYS A 7 -15.18 -3.69 -22.52
CA LYS A 7 -15.08 -4.53 -21.32
C LYS A 7 -14.48 -5.89 -21.71
N PRO A 8 -13.45 -6.40 -21.01
CA PRO A 8 -12.93 -7.75 -21.27
C PRO A 8 -14.02 -8.80 -21.01
N LYS A 9 -14.20 -9.74 -21.96
CA LYS A 9 -15.07 -10.90 -21.82
C LYS A 9 -14.40 -11.94 -20.90
N LEU A 10 -14.59 -11.78 -19.60
CA LEU A 10 -14.39 -12.86 -18.62
C LEU A 10 -15.80 -13.29 -18.17
N ASN A 11 -16.15 -14.56 -18.39
CA ASN A 11 -17.48 -15.08 -18.08
C ASN A 11 -17.72 -15.04 -16.57
N ARG A 12 -18.76 -14.31 -16.12
CA ARG A 12 -19.21 -14.26 -14.72
C ARG A 12 -19.94 -15.56 -14.37
N ILE A 13 -19.19 -16.61 -14.02
CA ILE A 13 -19.77 -17.92 -13.63
C ILE A 13 -19.54 -18.15 -12.14
N HIS A 14 -20.00 -17.27 -11.25
CA HIS A 14 -20.07 -17.57 -9.82
C HIS A 14 -21.29 -16.88 -9.19
N ASN A 15 -22.45 -17.51 -9.36
CA ASN A 15 -23.69 -17.07 -8.71
C ASN A 15 -23.76 -17.65 -7.29
N LYS A 16 -23.32 -16.88 -6.29
CA LYS A 16 -23.70 -17.05 -4.88
C LYS A 16 -24.44 -15.79 -4.44
N LYS A 17 -25.78 -15.86 -4.40
CA LYS A 17 -26.72 -14.86 -3.85
C LYS A 17 -26.21 -13.40 -3.91
N ASN A 18 -26.31 -12.79 -5.10
CA ASN A 18 -26.10 -11.38 -5.47
C ASN A 18 -25.44 -10.47 -4.42
N ALA A 19 -24.20 -10.75 -4.02
CA ALA A 19 -23.42 -9.78 -3.28
C ALA A 19 -23.17 -8.53 -4.17
N PRO A 20 -23.26 -7.30 -3.62
CA PRO A 20 -22.98 -6.07 -4.35
C PRO A 20 -21.59 -5.99 -5.01
N PHE A 21 -20.63 -6.82 -4.57
CA PHE A 21 -19.27 -6.89 -5.11
C PHE A 21 -18.84 -8.34 -5.43
N ASP A 22 -18.26 -8.57 -6.62
CA ASP A 22 -17.74 -9.89 -7.04
C ASP A 22 -16.25 -10.03 -6.75
N SER A 23 -15.91 -10.68 -5.64
CA SER A 23 -14.52 -10.96 -5.27
C SER A 23 -13.78 -11.92 -6.18
N HIS A 24 -14.47 -12.90 -6.77
CA HIS A 24 -13.81 -13.88 -7.63
C HIS A 24 -13.39 -13.20 -8.95
N PHE A 25 -14.32 -12.46 -9.55
CA PHE A 25 -14.04 -11.65 -10.71
C PHE A 25 -12.97 -10.59 -10.42
N TYR A 26 -13.02 -9.93 -9.26
CA TYR A 26 -12.00 -8.96 -8.87
C TYR A 26 -10.60 -9.56 -8.79
N LEU A 27 -10.45 -10.73 -8.15
CA LEU A 27 -9.16 -11.40 -8.01
C LEU A 27 -8.52 -11.64 -9.39
N ASP A 28 -9.28 -12.21 -10.32
CA ASP A 28 -8.77 -12.52 -11.66
C ASP A 28 -8.46 -11.25 -12.46
N LEU A 29 -9.35 -10.25 -12.39
CA LEU A 29 -9.18 -8.98 -13.09
C LEU A 29 -7.97 -8.20 -12.56
N GLN A 30 -7.75 -8.19 -11.24
CA GLN A 30 -6.65 -7.47 -10.60
C GLN A 30 -5.30 -8.14 -10.89
N ILE A 31 -5.25 -9.47 -10.87
CA ILE A 31 -4.05 -10.22 -11.29
C ILE A 31 -3.71 -9.92 -12.75
N LYS A 32 -4.72 -9.92 -13.63
CA LYS A 32 -4.54 -9.57 -15.03
C LYS A 32 -4.00 -8.14 -15.18
N ALA A 33 -4.59 -7.18 -14.47
CA ALA A 33 -4.15 -5.78 -14.51
C ALA A 33 -2.68 -5.61 -14.10
N ILE A 34 -2.24 -6.29 -13.04
CA ILE A 34 -0.83 -6.28 -12.60
C ILE A 34 0.08 -6.88 -13.68
N LYS A 35 -0.27 -8.06 -14.22
CA LYS A 35 0.53 -8.73 -15.26
C LYS A 35 0.62 -7.91 -16.55
N ASP A 36 -0.48 -7.30 -16.99
CA ASP A 36 -0.51 -6.44 -18.17
C ASP A 36 0.36 -5.18 -17.96
N ARG A 37 0.29 -4.58 -16.77
CA ARG A 37 1.09 -3.40 -16.39
C ARG A 37 2.59 -3.70 -16.46
N ILE A 38 2.99 -4.86 -15.94
CA ILE A 38 4.36 -5.37 -16.01
C ILE A 38 4.79 -5.63 -17.46
N LYS A 39 3.96 -6.35 -18.23
CA LYS A 39 4.27 -6.72 -19.62
C LYS A 39 4.50 -5.49 -20.51
N THR A 40 3.69 -4.46 -20.33
CA THR A 40 3.73 -3.24 -21.15
C THR A 40 4.99 -2.41 -20.92
N ASN A 41 5.55 -2.45 -19.71
CA ASN A 41 6.72 -1.63 -19.38
C ASN A 41 8.03 -2.22 -19.96
N GLN A 42 8.18 -3.56 -19.94
CA GLN A 42 9.39 -4.30 -20.37
C GLN A 42 10.63 -4.15 -19.47
N ALA A 43 10.53 -3.51 -18.29
CA ALA A 43 11.65 -3.41 -17.35
C ALA A 43 12.24 -4.78 -16.96
N LYS A 44 13.55 -4.77 -16.66
CA LYS A 44 14.29 -5.94 -16.16
C LYS A 44 13.99 -6.24 -14.69
N ARG A 45 13.56 -5.23 -13.93
CA ARG A 45 13.18 -5.32 -12.51
C ARG A 45 11.87 -4.59 -12.27
N VAL A 46 10.98 -5.16 -11.46
CA VAL A 46 9.71 -4.51 -11.07
C VAL A 46 9.51 -4.59 -9.57
N TYR A 47 9.29 -3.45 -8.95
CA TYR A 47 8.98 -3.30 -7.54
C TYR A 47 7.49 -2.99 -7.37
N ILE A 48 6.79 -3.82 -6.59
CA ILE A 48 5.33 -3.73 -6.38
C ILE A 48 5.07 -3.44 -4.90
N GLU A 49 4.70 -2.21 -4.58
CA GLU A 49 4.32 -1.82 -3.22
C GLU A 49 2.87 -2.23 -2.94
N PHE A 50 2.66 -3.08 -1.93
CA PHE A 50 1.33 -3.42 -1.43
C PHE A 50 0.95 -2.53 -0.23
N GLY A 51 -0.03 -1.65 -0.44
CA GLY A 51 -0.61 -0.76 0.57
C GLY A 51 -1.75 -1.39 1.39
N GLY A 52 -1.95 -0.88 2.59
CA GLY A 52 -3.02 -1.28 3.51
C GLY A 52 -2.88 -2.68 4.14
N LYS A 53 -3.98 -3.19 4.71
CA LYS A 53 -4.02 -4.50 5.39
C LYS A 53 -3.97 -5.67 4.40
N ILE A 54 -3.26 -6.75 4.77
CA ILE A 54 -3.02 -7.91 3.90
C ILE A 54 -4.01 -9.06 4.12
N PHE A 55 -4.35 -9.37 5.37
CA PHE A 55 -5.18 -10.54 5.72
C PHE A 55 -6.63 -10.21 6.09
N ASP A 56 -6.84 -9.02 6.61
CA ASP A 56 -8.02 -8.65 7.39
C ASP A 56 -8.50 -7.23 7.01
N ASP A 57 -8.69 -6.99 5.70
CA ASP A 57 -9.24 -5.74 5.20
C ASP A 57 -10.77 -5.69 5.43
N LEU A 58 -11.15 -5.64 6.70
CA LEU A 58 -12.53 -5.61 7.15
C LEU A 58 -13.22 -4.28 6.79
N HIS A 59 -12.45 -3.21 6.60
CA HIS A 59 -12.98 -1.95 6.07
C HIS A 59 -13.46 -2.16 4.64
N ALA A 60 -12.62 -2.69 3.75
CA ALA A 60 -13.04 -3.02 2.39
C ALA A 60 -14.25 -3.96 2.35
N SER A 61 -14.29 -4.94 3.25
CA SER A 61 -15.39 -5.92 3.31
C SER A 61 -16.73 -5.29 3.70
N ARG A 62 -16.73 -4.26 4.56
CA ARG A 62 -17.94 -3.51 4.92
C ARG A 62 -18.34 -2.49 3.86
N VAL A 63 -17.37 -1.82 3.26
CA VAL A 63 -17.61 -0.79 2.21
C VAL A 63 -18.01 -1.42 0.88
N LEU A 64 -17.50 -2.60 0.56
CA LEU A 64 -17.77 -3.35 -0.67
C LEU A 64 -18.35 -4.72 -0.31
N PRO A 65 -19.67 -4.84 -0.03
CA PRO A 65 -20.26 -6.09 0.44
C PRO A 65 -20.06 -7.23 -0.58
N GLY A 66 -19.29 -8.24 -0.16
CA GLY A 66 -18.82 -9.33 -1.04
C GLY A 66 -17.30 -9.33 -1.25
N TYR A 67 -16.59 -8.26 -0.88
CA TYR A 67 -15.12 -8.19 -0.89
C TYR A 67 -14.52 -9.16 0.16
N PHE A 68 -13.59 -10.02 -0.25
CA PHE A 68 -12.92 -10.93 0.68
C PHE A 68 -11.91 -10.19 1.55
N PRO A 69 -11.96 -10.30 2.90
CA PRO A 69 -11.01 -9.63 3.79
C PRO A 69 -9.53 -9.94 3.48
N ASP A 70 -9.25 -11.14 2.97
CA ASP A 70 -7.91 -11.63 2.63
C ASP A 70 -7.54 -11.45 1.14
N MET A 71 -8.27 -10.60 0.40
CA MET A 71 -8.08 -10.43 -1.04
C MET A 71 -6.64 -10.08 -1.45
N LYS A 72 -5.96 -9.20 -0.69
CA LYS A 72 -4.57 -8.85 -0.99
C LYS A 72 -3.64 -10.04 -0.80
N PHE A 73 -3.84 -10.84 0.24
CA PHE A 73 -3.10 -12.10 0.41
C PHE A 73 -3.32 -13.05 -0.76
N ARG A 74 -4.56 -13.20 -1.25
CA ARG A 74 -4.86 -14.04 -2.43
C ARG A 74 -4.12 -13.55 -3.68
N ILE A 75 -4.07 -12.24 -3.89
CA ILE A 75 -3.30 -11.62 -4.98
C ILE A 75 -1.81 -11.94 -4.83
N ILE A 76 -1.23 -11.71 -3.64
CA ILE A 76 0.19 -11.99 -3.36
C ILE A 76 0.49 -13.47 -3.63
N LYS A 77 -0.35 -14.39 -3.15
CA LYS A 77 -0.15 -15.83 -3.34
C LYS A 77 -0.13 -16.23 -4.82
N LYS A 78 -0.90 -15.56 -5.67
CA LYS A 78 -0.89 -15.79 -7.13
C LYS A 78 0.35 -15.23 -7.83
N LEU A 79 1.06 -14.27 -7.21
CA LEU A 79 2.28 -13.66 -7.75
C LEU A 79 3.56 -14.21 -7.12
N PHE A 80 3.44 -14.93 -5.99
CA PHE A 80 4.56 -15.35 -5.14
C PHE A 80 5.59 -16.21 -5.87
N ASN A 81 5.16 -17.17 -6.68
CA ASN A 81 6.10 -18.08 -7.36
C ASN A 81 7.06 -17.32 -8.29
N ASP A 82 6.61 -16.21 -8.88
CA ASP A 82 7.40 -15.39 -9.80
C ASP A 82 8.08 -14.20 -9.11
N SER A 83 7.87 -14.01 -7.81
CA SER A 83 8.34 -12.82 -7.07
C SER A 83 9.21 -13.16 -5.86
N ASP A 84 10.17 -12.29 -5.58
CA ASP A 84 10.77 -12.17 -4.24
C ASP A 84 9.89 -11.25 -3.40
N ILE A 85 9.94 -11.42 -2.08
CA ILE A 85 9.18 -10.58 -1.15
C ILE A 85 10.14 -9.94 -0.15
N ILE A 86 9.99 -8.65 0.06
CA ILE A 86 10.64 -7.88 1.12
C ILE A 86 9.58 -7.44 2.13
N PHE A 87 9.75 -7.87 3.39
CA PHE A 87 8.90 -7.47 4.50
C PHE A 87 9.51 -6.27 5.22
N VAL A 88 8.80 -5.15 5.26
CA VAL A 88 9.31 -3.88 5.80
C VAL A 88 8.75 -3.64 7.20
N VAL A 89 9.64 -3.37 8.16
CA VAL A 89 9.31 -3.08 9.56
C VAL A 89 10.00 -1.79 9.99
N SER A 90 9.33 -0.92 10.74
CA SER A 90 9.94 0.31 11.24
C SER A 90 10.60 0.08 12.61
N ALA A 91 11.88 0.44 12.74
CA ALA A 91 12.58 0.43 14.02
C ALA A 91 11.93 1.39 15.02
N GLU A 92 11.56 2.59 14.56
CA GLU A 92 10.86 3.61 15.35
C GLU A 92 9.57 3.07 15.98
N ASP A 93 8.76 2.34 15.22
CA ASP A 93 7.52 1.73 15.73
C ASP A 93 7.79 0.63 16.78
N ILE A 94 8.87 -0.15 16.63
CA ILE A 94 9.29 -1.14 17.63
C ILE A 94 9.77 -0.44 18.90
N LEU A 95 10.63 0.57 18.77
CA LEU A 95 11.20 1.30 19.90
C LEU A 95 10.14 2.04 20.71
N ARG A 96 9.13 2.61 20.03
CA ARG A 96 7.96 3.22 20.68
C ARG A 96 6.94 2.22 21.20
N LYS A 97 7.18 0.91 21.02
CA LYS A 97 6.23 -0.16 21.36
C LYS A 97 4.83 0.10 20.79
N ARG A 98 4.78 0.57 19.54
CA ARG A 98 3.51 0.92 18.88
C ARG A 98 2.58 -0.28 18.92
N ILE A 99 1.38 -0.09 19.47
CA ILE A 99 0.34 -1.11 19.53
C ILE A 99 -0.51 -1.04 18.27
N ARG A 100 -0.78 -2.19 17.65
CA ARG A 100 -1.71 -2.29 16.52
C ARG A 100 -3.13 -2.41 17.05
N GLY A 101 -3.97 -1.41 16.74
CA GLY A 101 -5.34 -1.33 17.28
C GLY A 101 -6.21 -2.56 17.04
N ASP A 102 -6.02 -3.27 15.93
CA ASP A 102 -6.81 -4.46 15.59
C ASP A 102 -6.51 -5.67 16.48
N HIS A 103 -5.23 -5.92 16.80
CA HIS A 103 -4.79 -7.12 17.53
C HIS A 103 -4.31 -6.81 18.95
N LYS A 104 -4.21 -5.53 19.33
CA LYS A 104 -3.72 -5.05 20.63
C LYS A 104 -2.35 -5.62 21.05
N ILE A 105 -1.51 -5.97 20.07
CA ILE A 105 -0.13 -6.41 20.27
C ILE A 105 0.84 -5.37 19.70
N THR A 106 2.09 -5.44 20.16
CA THR A 106 3.17 -4.58 19.68
C THR A 106 3.55 -4.89 18.23
N TYR A 107 4.14 -3.91 17.57
CA TYR A 107 4.44 -3.94 16.14
C TYR A 107 5.40 -5.07 15.71
N ASP A 108 6.37 -5.40 16.57
CA ASP A 108 7.29 -6.54 16.41
C ASP A 108 6.55 -7.89 16.46
N LEU A 109 5.65 -8.07 17.44
CA LEU A 109 4.83 -9.27 17.54
C LEU A 109 3.86 -9.40 16.36
N GLU A 110 3.26 -8.30 15.91
CA GLU A 110 2.41 -8.29 14.71
C GLU A 110 3.22 -8.69 13.47
N SER A 111 4.45 -8.20 13.34
CA SER A 111 5.36 -8.57 12.25
C SER A 111 5.60 -10.08 12.23
N LEU A 112 5.97 -10.68 13.38
CA LEU A 112 6.18 -12.12 13.50
C LEU A 112 4.89 -12.91 13.21
N ARG A 113 3.74 -12.46 13.74
CA ARG A 113 2.43 -13.08 13.49
C ARG A 113 2.11 -13.13 12.00
N MET A 114 2.26 -12.01 11.29
CA MET A 114 2.01 -11.94 9.86
C MET A 114 2.98 -12.80 9.06
N LEU A 115 4.26 -12.70 9.35
CA LEU A 115 5.31 -13.49 8.71
C LEU A 115 5.08 -15.01 8.86
N ASN A 116 4.69 -15.46 10.06
CA ASN A 116 4.37 -16.86 10.33
C ASN A 116 3.03 -17.27 9.70
N GLY A 117 2.03 -16.38 9.71
CA GLY A 117 0.74 -16.61 9.04
C GLY A 117 0.87 -16.76 7.52
N MET A 118 1.72 -15.95 6.88
CA MET A 118 2.06 -16.05 5.46
C MET A 118 2.69 -17.42 5.16
N GLN A 119 3.68 -17.82 5.97
CA GLN A 119 4.37 -19.10 5.80
C GLN A 119 3.42 -20.30 5.95
N LYS A 120 2.58 -20.31 6.99
CA LYS A 120 1.55 -21.35 7.19
C LYS A 120 0.58 -21.47 6.00
N LYS A 121 0.36 -20.38 5.25
CA LYS A 121 -0.50 -20.35 4.07
C LYS A 121 0.27 -20.53 2.75
N GLY A 122 1.55 -20.93 2.82
CA GLY A 122 2.39 -21.28 1.67
C GLY A 122 3.17 -20.11 1.05
N VAL A 123 3.35 -19.00 1.76
CA VAL A 123 4.12 -17.84 1.30
C VAL A 123 5.26 -17.58 2.29
N PHE A 124 6.45 -18.12 2.00
CA PHE A 124 7.63 -17.89 2.81
C PHE A 124 8.33 -16.58 2.41
N ILE A 125 8.53 -15.68 3.36
CA ILE A 125 9.21 -14.40 3.14
C ILE A 125 10.59 -14.45 3.80
N LYS A 126 11.63 -14.53 2.99
CA LYS A 126 13.01 -14.61 3.49
C LYS A 126 13.54 -13.26 3.95
N ASN A 127 13.33 -12.21 3.17
CA ASN A 127 13.94 -10.90 3.39
C ASN A 127 13.07 -10.01 4.27
N VAL A 128 13.65 -9.52 5.37
CA VAL A 128 13.04 -8.54 6.27
C VAL A 128 13.95 -7.31 6.34
N VAL A 129 13.36 -6.13 6.17
CA VAL A 129 14.09 -4.86 6.19
C VAL A 129 13.58 -4.03 7.35
N ILE A 130 14.49 -3.67 8.25
CA ILE A 130 14.21 -2.79 9.38
C ILE A 130 14.63 -1.37 8.99
N THR A 131 13.65 -0.48 8.85
CA THR A 131 13.83 0.91 8.40
C THR A 131 13.93 1.89 9.57
N ARG A 132 14.38 3.12 9.29
CA ARG A 132 14.49 4.22 10.27
C ARG A 132 15.37 3.84 11.45
N MET A 133 16.47 3.17 11.15
CA MET A 133 17.46 2.84 12.16
C MET A 133 18.08 4.13 12.74
N PRO A 134 18.35 4.17 14.06
CA PRO A 134 19.07 5.28 14.65
C PRO A 134 20.42 5.54 13.94
N THR A 135 20.74 6.80 13.69
CA THR A 135 21.96 7.21 12.97
C THR A 135 23.21 7.17 13.86
N ASN A 136 23.06 7.00 15.17
CA ASN A 136 24.15 6.95 16.16
C ASN A 136 25.04 5.68 16.10
N GLY A 137 24.89 4.85 15.08
CA GLY A 137 25.73 3.68 14.80
C GLY A 137 25.44 2.43 15.65
N SER A 138 24.69 2.54 16.75
CA SER A 138 24.37 1.42 17.63
C SER A 138 23.00 0.81 17.30
N ILE A 139 22.91 -0.52 17.18
CA ILE A 139 21.62 -1.21 17.08
C ILE A 139 21.02 -1.32 18.49
N PRO A 140 19.83 -0.74 18.77
CA PRO A 140 19.18 -0.84 20.08
C PRO A 140 18.89 -2.28 20.49
N LYS A 141 18.78 -2.54 21.80
CA LYS A 141 18.57 -3.88 22.36
C LYS A 141 17.28 -4.52 21.85
N GLU A 142 16.20 -3.75 21.76
CA GLU A 142 14.89 -4.18 21.25
C GLU A 142 14.98 -4.64 19.80
N ILE A 143 15.72 -3.90 18.97
CA ILE A 143 15.94 -4.24 17.55
C ILE A 143 16.84 -5.48 17.42
N LYS A 144 17.88 -5.62 18.26
CA LYS A 144 18.71 -6.84 18.31
C LYS A 144 17.88 -8.06 18.65
N ASN A 145 17.03 -7.97 19.67
CA ASN A 145 16.14 -9.07 20.08
C ASN A 145 15.14 -9.45 18.98
N PHE A 146 14.59 -8.45 18.30
CA PHE A 146 13.70 -8.67 17.16
C PHE A 146 14.43 -9.35 16.00
N LYS A 147 15.64 -8.89 15.64
CA LYS A 147 16.49 -9.54 14.64
C LYS A 147 16.78 -11.01 14.98
N ILE A 148 17.18 -11.31 16.22
CA ILE A 148 17.42 -12.70 16.67
C ILE A 148 16.15 -13.55 16.49
N SER A 149 14.98 -13.00 16.81
CA SER A 149 13.71 -13.70 16.64
C SER A 149 13.39 -14.00 15.17
N LEU A 150 13.71 -13.07 14.27
CA LEU A 150 13.56 -13.26 12.82
C LEU A 150 14.54 -14.31 12.28
N GLU A 151 15.81 -14.25 12.67
CA GLU A 151 16.86 -15.17 12.23
C GLU A 151 16.61 -16.60 12.70
N LYS A 152 16.11 -16.78 13.93
CA LYS A 152 15.64 -18.09 14.43
C LYS A 152 14.52 -18.69 13.59
N ASN A 153 13.80 -17.88 12.81
CA ASN A 153 12.76 -18.30 11.87
C ASN A 153 13.27 -18.29 10.41
N ASN A 154 14.59 -18.41 10.20
CA ASN A 154 15.27 -18.50 8.91
C ASN A 154 15.05 -17.27 8.01
N ARG A 155 14.98 -16.07 8.59
CA ARG A 155 14.83 -14.82 7.84
C ARG A 155 16.14 -14.03 7.83
N GLU A 156 16.42 -13.40 6.69
CA GLU A 156 17.55 -12.50 6.51
C GLU A 156 17.10 -11.07 6.83
N VAL A 157 17.90 -10.36 7.63
CA VAL A 157 17.57 -9.03 8.14
C VAL A 157 18.55 -8.00 7.61
N SER A 158 18.04 -7.00 6.90
CA SER A 158 18.80 -5.82 6.45
C SER A 158 18.32 -4.56 7.14
N PHE A 159 19.14 -3.52 7.16
CA PHE A 159 18.86 -2.28 7.87
C PHE A 159 18.91 -1.08 6.92
N LEU A 160 17.90 -0.21 6.99
CA LEU A 160 17.94 1.10 6.34
C LEU A 160 17.97 2.20 7.40
N LYS A 161 18.95 3.09 7.28
CA LYS A 161 19.12 4.27 8.15
C LYS A 161 18.36 5.44 7.57
N GLU A 162 18.65 5.77 6.31
CA GLU A 162 18.04 6.89 5.61
C GLU A 162 16.66 6.51 5.05
N GLY A 163 15.71 7.43 5.23
CA GLY A 163 14.36 7.31 4.72
C GLY A 163 14.10 8.32 3.61
N VAL A 164 12.83 8.39 3.18
CA VAL A 164 12.41 9.43 2.25
C VAL A 164 12.22 10.74 3.00
N ASP A 165 12.95 11.77 2.57
CA ASP A 165 12.73 13.14 2.99
C ASP A 165 11.80 13.85 1.99
N HIS A 166 10.52 13.97 2.36
CA HIS A 166 9.52 14.70 1.59
C HIS A 166 9.71 16.22 1.63
N THR A 167 10.46 16.75 2.60
CA THR A 167 10.73 18.20 2.72
C THR A 167 11.83 18.64 1.78
N ASN A 168 12.67 17.69 1.33
CA ASN A 168 13.78 17.99 0.45
C ASN A 168 14.01 16.92 -0.63
N PRO A 169 13.05 16.73 -1.55
CA PRO A 169 13.04 15.61 -2.49
C PRO A 169 14.18 15.61 -3.52
N ASN A 170 15.01 16.66 -3.55
CA ASN A 170 16.09 16.85 -4.53
C ASN A 170 17.50 16.92 -3.93
N LYS A 171 17.65 17.11 -2.62
CA LYS A 171 18.90 17.69 -2.11
C LYS A 171 20.04 16.70 -1.93
N ASP A 172 19.77 15.41 -1.84
CA ASP A 172 20.86 14.43 -1.80
C ASP A 172 20.44 12.99 -2.10
N TRP A 173 20.44 12.59 -3.38
CA TRP A 173 20.24 11.19 -3.74
C TRP A 173 21.41 10.29 -3.30
N PHE A 174 22.61 10.84 -3.05
CA PHE A 174 23.74 10.05 -2.57
C PHE A 174 23.60 9.63 -1.11
N SER A 175 22.69 10.24 -0.33
CA SER A 175 22.35 9.76 1.01
C SER A 175 21.89 8.29 1.03
N TYR A 176 21.29 7.80 -0.07
CA TYR A 176 20.91 6.40 -0.24
C TYR A 176 22.11 5.46 -0.37
N ASP A 177 23.33 5.94 -0.62
CA ASP A 177 24.54 5.10 -0.58
C ASP A 177 24.87 4.63 0.86
N ASN A 178 24.29 5.26 1.88
CA ASN A 178 24.42 4.82 3.28
C ASN A 178 23.49 3.65 3.63
N ASN A 179 22.60 3.27 2.71
CA ASN A 179 21.65 2.18 2.86
C ASN A 179 22.12 0.94 2.09
N ASP A 180 21.76 -0.25 2.60
CA ASP A 180 22.05 -1.49 1.90
C ASP A 180 21.18 -1.64 0.63
N HIS A 181 21.77 -2.12 -0.46
CA HIS A 181 21.01 -2.65 -1.59
C HIS A 181 20.55 -4.07 -1.26
N ILE A 182 19.24 -4.27 -1.13
CA ILE A 182 18.66 -5.58 -0.82
C ILE A 182 18.67 -6.42 -2.09
N LEU A 183 19.56 -7.41 -2.14
CA LEU A 183 19.73 -8.26 -3.31
C LEU A 183 18.52 -9.18 -3.50
N THR A 184 17.86 -9.06 -4.65
CA THR A 184 16.74 -9.92 -5.07
C THR A 184 17.13 -10.70 -6.33
N LYS A 185 16.69 -11.95 -6.41
CA LYS A 185 17.01 -12.86 -7.52
C LYS A 185 15.96 -12.78 -8.62
N LYS A 186 14.70 -12.64 -8.24
CA LYS A 186 13.58 -12.65 -9.19
C LYS A 186 13.34 -11.27 -9.78
N LYS A 187 12.78 -11.27 -10.99
CA LYS A 187 12.41 -10.05 -11.71
C LYS A 187 11.42 -9.19 -10.92
N TYR A 188 10.46 -9.82 -10.24
CA TYR A 188 9.42 -9.14 -9.49
C TYR A 188 9.78 -9.13 -8.00
N VAL A 189 9.60 -7.98 -7.37
CA VAL A 189 9.85 -7.79 -5.95
C VAL A 189 8.61 -7.17 -5.33
N ILE A 190 7.93 -7.92 -4.47
CA ILE A 190 6.78 -7.44 -3.71
C ILE A 190 7.28 -6.82 -2.40
N ILE A 191 6.88 -5.59 -2.14
CA ILE A 191 7.16 -4.86 -0.90
C ILE A 191 5.90 -4.81 -0.06
N LEU A 192 5.94 -5.38 1.15
CA LEU A 192 4.79 -5.40 2.05
C LEU A 192 5.22 -5.14 3.50
N SER A 193 4.27 -4.76 4.35
CA SER A 193 4.55 -4.40 5.74
C SER A 193 3.38 -4.77 6.64
N PRO A 194 3.54 -4.77 7.97
CA PRO A 194 2.45 -5.10 8.88
C PRO A 194 1.39 -4.00 8.99
N GLY A 195 1.70 -2.77 8.56
CA GLY A 195 0.74 -1.67 8.48
C GLY A 195 1.24 -0.44 7.72
N GLY A 196 0.45 0.62 7.71
CA GLY A 196 0.88 1.93 7.21
C GLY A 196 2.02 2.52 8.04
N GLY A 197 2.85 3.35 7.42
CA GLY A 197 3.93 4.09 8.09
C GLY A 197 5.26 3.34 8.26
N SER A 198 5.39 2.08 7.83
CA SER A 198 6.63 1.30 8.01
C SER A 198 7.80 1.72 7.11
N GLY A 199 7.62 2.67 6.19
CA GLY A 199 8.65 3.08 5.23
C GLY A 199 8.73 2.23 3.95
N LYS A 200 7.64 1.56 3.53
CA LYS A 200 7.60 0.76 2.28
C LYS A 200 8.06 1.54 1.06
N PHE A 201 7.52 2.74 0.84
CA PHE A 201 7.92 3.59 -0.27
C PHE A 201 9.41 3.96 -0.21
N GLY A 202 9.96 4.18 1.00
CA GLY A 202 11.39 4.43 1.16
C GLY A 202 12.27 3.24 0.80
N VAL A 203 11.85 2.02 1.12
CA VAL A 203 12.51 0.81 0.63
C VAL A 203 12.41 0.71 -0.89
N CYS A 204 11.26 1.07 -1.48
CA CYS A 204 11.11 1.10 -2.94
C CYS A 204 12.10 2.09 -3.55
N ILE A 205 12.11 3.35 -3.11
CA ILE A 205 13.02 4.38 -3.63
C ILE A 205 14.48 3.97 -3.48
N ASN A 206 14.87 3.40 -2.33
CA ASN A 206 16.21 2.86 -2.11
C ASN A 206 16.59 1.83 -3.16
N GLN A 207 15.72 0.84 -3.38
CA GLN A 207 15.95 -0.18 -4.41
C GLN A 207 16.01 0.41 -5.81
N LEU A 208 15.09 1.33 -6.16
CA LEU A 208 15.09 1.95 -7.48
C LEU A 208 16.38 2.74 -7.72
N TYR A 209 16.85 3.47 -6.72
CA TYR A 209 18.12 4.19 -6.75
C TYR A 209 19.31 3.25 -7.02
N HIS A 210 19.47 2.18 -6.23
CA HIS A 210 20.60 1.25 -6.41
C HIS A 210 20.54 0.48 -7.74
N GLU A 211 19.35 0.11 -8.23
CA GLU A 211 19.21 -0.52 -9.54
C GLU A 211 19.71 0.41 -10.64
N MET A 212 19.30 1.69 -10.64
CA MET A 212 19.73 2.66 -11.65
C MET A 212 21.20 3.03 -11.52
N ARG A 213 21.73 3.12 -10.28
CA ARG A 213 23.17 3.27 -10.04
C ARG A 213 23.98 2.13 -10.67
N ASN A 214 23.41 0.93 -10.71
CA ASN A 214 23.98 -0.25 -11.35
C ASN A 214 23.58 -0.42 -12.83
N GLY A 215 23.04 0.62 -13.47
CA GLY A 215 22.69 0.62 -14.90
C GLY A 215 21.44 -0.19 -15.26
N ILE A 216 20.63 -0.60 -14.27
CA ILE A 216 19.35 -1.27 -14.48
C ILE A 216 18.24 -0.27 -14.28
N VAL A 217 17.38 -0.07 -15.29
CA VAL A 217 16.19 0.78 -15.12
C VAL A 217 15.03 -0.07 -14.62
N PRO A 218 14.59 0.10 -13.36
CA PRO A 218 13.49 -0.66 -12.78
C PRO A 218 12.14 -0.05 -13.17
N PHE A 219 11.07 -0.72 -12.77
CA PHE A 219 9.71 -0.19 -12.85
C PHE A 219 9.02 -0.28 -11.49
N TYR A 220 8.23 0.74 -11.16
CA TYR A 220 7.50 0.83 -9.90
C TYR A 220 5.99 0.70 -10.13
N ILE A 221 5.34 -0.09 -9.28
CA ILE A 221 3.89 -0.26 -9.27
C ILE A 221 3.42 -0.14 -7.82
N LYS A 222 2.37 0.64 -7.59
CA LYS A 222 1.65 0.66 -6.33
C LYS A 222 0.34 -0.11 -6.45
N PHE A 223 0.04 -0.95 -5.47
CA PHE A 223 -1.27 -1.58 -5.34
C PHE A 223 -1.89 -1.23 -4.00
N GLU A 224 -3.01 -0.53 -4.05
CA GLU A 224 -3.83 -0.18 -2.90
C GLU A 224 -5.30 -0.21 -3.28
N THR A 225 -6.16 -0.64 -2.35
CA THR A 225 -7.60 -0.75 -2.61
C THR A 225 -8.30 0.62 -2.58
N PHE A 226 -7.86 1.52 -1.70
CA PHE A 226 -8.44 2.84 -1.49
C PHE A 226 -7.35 3.93 -1.46
N PRO A 227 -7.66 5.17 -1.88
CA PRO A 227 -8.93 5.58 -2.49
C PRO A 227 -9.14 4.93 -3.86
N VAL A 228 -10.40 4.81 -4.27
CA VAL A 228 -10.77 4.27 -5.59
C VAL A 228 -10.62 5.39 -6.63
N HIS A 229 -9.54 5.29 -7.41
CA HIS A 229 -9.07 6.36 -8.26
C HIS A 229 -10.03 6.77 -9.39
N ASP A 230 -10.91 5.89 -9.86
CA ASP A 230 -11.89 6.16 -10.90
C ASP A 230 -13.27 6.54 -10.35
N LEU A 231 -13.37 6.79 -9.05
CA LEU A 231 -14.54 7.39 -8.40
C LEU A 231 -14.26 8.85 -8.02
N PRO A 232 -15.28 9.72 -7.99
CA PRO A 232 -15.17 11.08 -7.47
C PRO A 232 -14.61 11.13 -6.04
N VAL A 233 -13.96 12.25 -5.68
CA VAL A 233 -13.44 12.48 -4.31
C VAL A 233 -14.54 12.35 -3.27
N ILE A 234 -15.72 12.91 -3.56
CA ILE A 234 -16.90 12.91 -2.68
C ILE A 234 -17.77 11.65 -2.82
N HIS A 235 -17.32 10.64 -3.56
CA HIS A 235 -18.08 9.39 -3.66
C HIS A 235 -18.12 8.68 -2.30
N PRO A 236 -19.25 8.10 -1.85
CA PRO A 236 -19.38 7.48 -0.52
C PRO A 236 -18.25 6.50 -0.16
N VAL A 237 -17.83 5.65 -1.11
CA VAL A 237 -16.66 4.77 -0.96
C VAL A 237 -15.35 5.51 -0.60
N ASN A 238 -15.06 6.63 -1.26
CA ASN A 238 -13.87 7.43 -0.97
C ASN A 238 -14.03 8.23 0.33
N LEU A 239 -15.24 8.69 0.66
CA LEU A 239 -15.57 9.30 1.94
C LEU A 239 -15.37 8.31 3.10
N ALA A 240 -15.80 7.04 2.93
CA ALA A 240 -15.61 5.98 3.91
C ALA A 240 -14.12 5.70 4.17
N TYR A 241 -13.29 5.73 3.14
CA TYR A 241 -11.84 5.63 3.29
C TYR A 241 -11.28 6.83 4.07
N MET A 242 -11.63 8.07 3.69
CA MET A 242 -11.19 9.26 4.43
C MET A 242 -11.61 9.22 5.91
N ALA A 243 -12.82 8.74 6.21
CA ALA A 243 -13.29 8.60 7.58
C ALA A 243 -12.53 7.50 8.34
N ALA A 244 -12.06 6.46 7.65
CA ALA A 244 -11.27 5.38 8.24
C ALA A 244 -9.79 5.73 8.41
N SER A 245 -9.29 6.78 7.75
CA SER A 245 -7.91 7.26 7.80
C SER A 245 -7.77 8.68 8.37
N ALA A 246 -8.78 9.15 9.11
CA ALA A 246 -8.83 10.51 9.64
C ALA A 246 -7.69 10.82 10.63
N ASP A 247 -7.15 9.78 11.28
CA ASP A 247 -5.99 9.79 12.18
C ASP A 247 -4.65 9.92 11.41
N PHE A 248 -4.55 9.32 10.23
CA PHE A 248 -3.35 9.34 9.38
C PHE A 248 -3.23 10.57 8.46
N TYR A 249 -4.21 11.48 8.50
CA TYR A 249 -4.27 12.67 7.64
C TYR A 249 -4.18 12.33 6.14
N ASP A 250 -4.68 11.17 5.74
CA ASP A 250 -4.79 10.82 4.32
C ASP A 250 -5.98 11.59 3.74
N LEU A 251 -5.67 12.67 3.00
CA LEU A 251 -6.64 13.56 2.38
C LEU A 251 -6.87 13.13 0.93
N VAL A 252 -8.04 12.55 0.66
CA VAL A 252 -8.42 12.23 -0.72
C VAL A 252 -8.68 13.53 -1.47
N MET A 253 -8.07 13.66 -2.63
CA MET A 253 -8.11 14.84 -3.47
C MET A 253 -8.12 14.45 -4.95
N LYS A 254 -8.44 15.39 -5.83
CA LYS A 254 -8.27 15.17 -7.27
C LYS A 254 -6.79 15.05 -7.58
N ASP A 255 -6.42 14.10 -8.44
CA ASP A 255 -5.05 14.00 -8.95
C ASP A 255 -4.73 15.28 -9.76
N PRO A 256 -3.72 16.08 -9.37
CA PRO A 256 -3.39 17.33 -10.06
C PRO A 256 -3.01 17.13 -11.54
N ARG A 257 -2.51 15.93 -11.90
CA ARG A 257 -1.99 15.61 -13.22
C ARG A 257 -2.94 14.73 -14.05
N LYS A 258 -4.07 14.28 -13.47
CA LYS A 258 -5.03 13.41 -14.17
C LYS A 258 -6.49 13.84 -13.95
N LYS A 259 -7.14 14.25 -15.05
CA LYS A 259 -8.55 14.64 -15.05
C LYS A 259 -9.45 13.48 -14.61
N ASN A 260 -10.44 13.79 -13.79
CA ASN A 260 -11.46 12.86 -13.28
C ASN A 260 -10.86 11.64 -12.56
N ALA A 261 -9.73 11.82 -11.88
CA ALA A 261 -9.15 10.79 -11.03
C ALA A 261 -8.99 11.29 -9.59
N SER A 262 -9.22 10.40 -8.64
CA SER A 262 -8.96 10.63 -7.23
C SER A 262 -7.61 10.01 -6.85
N SER A 263 -6.89 10.70 -5.97
CA SER A 263 -5.68 10.24 -5.31
C SER A 263 -5.71 10.78 -3.88
N TYR A 264 -4.59 10.77 -3.16
CA TYR A 264 -4.44 11.43 -1.88
C TYR A 264 -3.08 12.10 -1.77
N ASN A 265 -2.96 13.05 -0.85
CA ASN A 265 -1.79 13.91 -0.66
C ASN A 265 -0.45 13.16 -0.68
N ARG A 266 -0.32 12.08 0.11
CA ARG A 266 0.94 11.31 0.19
C ARG A 266 1.32 10.67 -1.15
N ASP A 267 0.35 10.27 -1.96
CA ASP A 267 0.64 9.70 -3.29
C ASP A 267 1.06 10.75 -4.31
N VAL A 268 0.57 11.99 -4.16
CA VAL A 268 1.07 13.12 -4.96
C VAL A 268 2.53 13.41 -4.59
N GLU A 269 2.86 13.44 -3.30
CA GLU A 269 4.23 13.62 -2.81
C GLU A 269 5.17 12.49 -3.27
N ASN A 270 4.72 11.23 -3.14
CA ASN A 270 5.47 10.06 -3.61
C ASN A 270 5.73 10.11 -5.13
N TYR A 271 4.74 10.56 -5.90
CA TYR A 271 4.90 10.70 -7.34
C TYR A 271 5.97 11.75 -7.70
N GLU A 272 6.01 12.90 -7.01
CA GLU A 272 7.04 13.91 -7.26
C GLU A 272 8.44 13.38 -6.92
N LEU A 273 8.58 12.62 -5.84
CA LEU A 273 9.85 11.96 -5.49
C LEU A 273 10.30 10.95 -6.55
N LEU A 274 9.38 10.08 -7.00
CA LEU A 274 9.66 9.14 -8.08
C LEU A 274 10.06 9.88 -9.36
N HIS A 275 9.39 11.00 -9.65
CA HIS A 275 9.70 11.84 -10.81
C HIS A 275 11.10 12.47 -10.69
N ASN A 276 11.46 12.98 -9.52
CA ASN A 276 12.77 13.59 -9.27
C ASN A 276 13.90 12.56 -9.36
N LEU A 277 13.67 11.36 -8.84
CA LEU A 277 14.58 10.23 -9.00
C LEU A 277 14.80 9.89 -10.49
N ALA A 278 13.72 9.83 -11.28
CA ALA A 278 13.81 9.61 -12.71
C ALA A 278 14.57 10.72 -13.45
N ARG A 279 14.41 11.98 -13.04
CA ARG A 279 15.15 13.11 -13.61
C ARG A 279 16.64 13.03 -13.28
N TYR A 280 16.97 12.72 -12.03
CA TYR A 280 18.35 12.62 -11.55
C TYR A 280 19.17 11.61 -12.38
N PHE A 281 18.62 10.43 -12.66
CA PHE A 281 19.25 9.43 -13.52
C PHE A 281 19.04 9.65 -15.03
N LYS A 282 18.32 10.70 -15.45
CA LYS A 282 17.92 10.93 -16.85
C LYS A 282 17.09 9.79 -17.47
N GLU A 283 16.33 9.07 -16.65
CA GLU A 283 15.54 7.87 -17.01
C GLU A 283 14.02 8.10 -16.99
N SER A 284 13.58 9.36 -17.11
CA SER A 284 12.14 9.70 -17.08
C SER A 284 11.32 8.98 -18.16
N GLY A 285 11.90 8.70 -19.34
CA GLY A 285 11.22 7.97 -20.41
C GLY A 285 11.00 6.47 -20.13
N SER A 286 11.81 5.89 -19.24
CA SER A 286 11.85 4.46 -18.94
C SER A 286 11.17 4.15 -17.60
N LEU A 287 11.64 4.77 -16.51
CA LEU A 287 11.14 4.57 -15.14
C LEU A 287 9.67 5.00 -15.03
N LEU A 288 9.34 6.16 -15.60
CA LEU A 288 7.99 6.74 -15.56
C LEU A 288 7.13 6.34 -16.75
N LYS A 289 7.53 5.32 -17.52
CA LYS A 289 6.76 4.86 -18.69
C LYS A 289 5.33 4.51 -18.28
N ASN A 290 4.37 5.26 -18.81
CA ASN A 290 2.94 5.21 -18.46
C ASN A 290 2.61 5.59 -17.01
N ILE A 291 3.50 6.29 -16.30
CA ILE A 291 3.31 6.87 -14.95
C ILE A 291 3.45 8.40 -15.06
N ASN A 292 2.38 9.08 -15.48
CA ASN A 292 2.36 10.55 -15.61
C ASN A 292 1.65 11.26 -14.45
N SER A 293 1.16 10.52 -13.46
CA SER A 293 0.38 11.02 -12.34
C SER A 293 0.45 10.08 -11.14
N ALA A 294 0.02 10.55 -9.98
CA ALA A 294 -0.08 9.74 -8.77
C ALA A 294 -1.02 8.54 -8.95
N THR A 295 -2.19 8.77 -9.55
CA THR A 295 -3.12 7.70 -9.95
C THR A 295 -2.48 6.67 -10.88
N ASN A 296 -1.60 7.11 -11.79
CA ASN A 296 -0.93 6.19 -12.71
C ASN A 296 0.22 5.39 -12.08
N MET A 297 0.68 5.72 -10.87
CA MET A 297 1.52 4.79 -10.10
C MET A 297 0.74 3.54 -9.67
N GLY A 298 -0.58 3.71 -9.47
CA GLY A 298 -1.50 2.67 -9.07
C GLY A 298 -1.87 1.68 -10.18
N VAL A 299 -2.36 0.50 -9.79
CA VAL A 299 -2.86 -0.55 -10.71
C VAL A 299 -4.22 -1.13 -10.30
N ASN A 300 -4.92 -0.50 -9.36
CA ASN A 300 -6.19 -0.99 -8.81
C ASN A 300 -7.31 -0.98 -9.87
N VAL A 301 -8.17 -2.00 -9.87
CA VAL A 301 -9.36 -2.10 -10.74
C VAL A 301 -10.63 -2.50 -9.97
N VAL A 302 -10.67 -2.21 -8.67
CA VAL A 302 -11.74 -2.62 -7.74
C VAL A 302 -13.15 -2.22 -8.21
N SER A 303 -13.33 -0.98 -8.69
CA SER A 303 -14.62 -0.44 -9.16
C SER A 303 -15.30 -1.32 -10.23
N LYS A 304 -14.51 -1.99 -11.08
CA LYS A 304 -14.99 -2.81 -12.19
C LYS A 304 -15.70 -4.09 -11.74
N SER A 305 -15.54 -4.45 -10.47
CA SER A 305 -16.09 -5.67 -9.88
C SER A 305 -17.31 -5.40 -9.01
N VAL A 306 -17.78 -4.14 -8.95
CA VAL A 306 -19.06 -3.79 -8.35
C VAL A 306 -20.20 -4.26 -9.26
N ILE A 307 -21.15 -4.99 -8.69
CA ILE A 307 -22.37 -5.48 -9.33
C ILE A 307 -23.53 -4.50 -9.06
N ASN A 308 -23.68 -4.04 -7.81
CA ASN A 308 -24.70 -3.08 -7.40
C ASN A 308 -24.07 -1.86 -6.70
N TRP A 309 -24.05 -0.73 -7.39
CA TRP A 309 -23.51 0.52 -6.84
C TRP A 309 -24.39 1.11 -5.74
N GLU A 310 -25.72 0.98 -5.83
CA GLU A 310 -26.64 1.54 -4.84
C GLU A 310 -26.40 0.93 -3.45
N ASP A 311 -26.23 -0.40 -3.38
CA ASP A 311 -25.94 -1.10 -2.13
C ASP A 311 -24.53 -0.78 -1.60
N VAL A 312 -23.54 -0.65 -2.50
CA VAL A 312 -22.17 -0.25 -2.12
C VAL A 312 -22.14 1.17 -1.55
N GLU A 313 -22.84 2.11 -2.17
CA GLU A 313 -22.91 3.49 -1.71
C GLU A 313 -23.61 3.58 -0.35
N LYS A 314 -24.70 2.84 -0.14
CA LYS A 314 -25.39 2.73 1.15
C LYS A 314 -24.48 2.19 2.25
N GLU A 315 -23.74 1.10 1.99
CA GLU A 315 -22.85 0.50 3.00
C GLU A 315 -21.59 1.34 3.26
N ALA A 316 -21.09 2.04 2.24
CA ALA A 316 -20.02 3.00 2.41
C ALA A 316 -20.45 4.19 3.27
N ALA A 317 -21.64 4.74 3.04
CA ALA A 317 -22.23 5.80 3.87
C ALA A 317 -22.44 5.32 5.32
N ALA A 318 -22.95 4.10 5.50
CA ALA A 318 -23.08 3.48 6.82
C ALA A 318 -21.71 3.33 7.52
N GLU A 319 -20.65 2.96 6.81
CA GLU A 319 -19.30 2.90 7.38
C GLU A 319 -18.81 4.28 7.87
N VAL A 320 -19.09 5.38 7.15
CA VAL A 320 -18.80 6.74 7.66
C VAL A 320 -19.53 7.00 8.98
N GLY A 321 -20.80 6.62 9.09
CA GLY A 321 -21.56 6.71 10.34
C GLY A 321 -20.95 5.87 11.48
N ARG A 322 -20.52 4.64 11.19
CA ARG A 322 -19.81 3.77 12.16
C ARG A 322 -18.51 4.42 12.64
N ARG A 323 -17.76 5.07 11.75
CA ARG A 323 -16.54 5.82 12.12
C ARG A 323 -16.84 7.02 13.00
N LEU A 324 -17.90 7.77 12.71
CA LEU A 324 -18.33 8.87 13.55
C LEU A 324 -18.63 8.41 14.99
N ILE A 325 -19.41 7.33 15.14
CA ILE A 325 -19.76 6.78 16.46
C ILE A 325 -18.50 6.30 17.20
N ARG A 326 -17.63 5.55 16.52
CA ARG A 326 -16.37 5.05 17.08
C ARG A 326 -15.49 6.19 17.59
N HIS A 327 -15.21 7.18 16.74
CA HIS A 327 -14.31 8.29 17.12
C HIS A 327 -14.95 9.20 18.17
N LYS A 328 -16.28 9.35 18.19
CA LYS A 328 -16.98 10.03 19.30
C LYS A 328 -16.69 9.32 20.64
N TYR A 329 -16.80 8.00 20.66
CA TYR A 329 -16.47 7.21 21.85
C TYR A 329 -14.99 7.31 22.22
N GLU A 330 -14.06 7.16 21.27
CA GLU A 330 -12.61 7.26 21.53
C GLU A 330 -12.23 8.64 22.10
N VAL A 331 -12.78 9.73 21.58
CA VAL A 331 -12.57 11.09 22.12
C VAL A 331 -13.14 11.23 23.53
N GLN A 332 -14.36 10.73 23.78
CA GLN A 332 -14.97 10.77 25.12
C GLN A 332 -14.16 10.01 26.18
N ASN A 333 -13.42 8.97 25.78
CA ASN A 333 -12.56 8.18 26.66
C ASN A 333 -11.09 8.66 26.67
N GLY A 334 -10.77 9.80 26.04
CA GLY A 334 -9.40 10.33 25.97
C GLY A 334 -8.42 9.49 25.15
N GLN A 335 -8.93 8.64 24.25
CA GLN A 335 -8.14 7.74 23.39
C GLN A 335 -7.78 8.36 22.04
N GLU A 336 -8.48 9.42 21.65
CA GLU A 336 -8.28 10.12 20.38
C GLU A 336 -8.50 11.63 20.56
N LYS A 337 -7.90 12.44 19.69
CA LYS A 337 -8.03 13.89 19.73
C LYS A 337 -9.32 14.38 19.07
N ILE A 338 -9.88 15.48 19.58
CA ILE A 338 -11.13 16.07 19.08
C ILE A 338 -11.03 16.46 17.59
N GLU A 339 -9.85 16.83 17.11
CA GLU A 339 -9.63 17.22 15.71
C GLU A 339 -9.89 16.08 14.73
N VAL A 340 -9.66 14.83 15.13
CA VAL A 340 -9.95 13.64 14.30
C VAL A 340 -11.47 13.47 14.16
N LEU A 341 -12.22 13.67 15.24
CA LEU A 341 -13.68 13.64 15.20
C LEU A 341 -14.25 14.76 14.34
N GLU A 342 -13.71 15.97 14.43
CA GLU A 342 -14.14 17.10 13.60
C GLU A 342 -13.94 16.85 12.10
N ARG A 343 -12.90 16.11 11.71
CA ARG A 343 -12.74 15.71 10.31
C ARG A 343 -13.86 14.80 9.85
N ILE A 344 -14.24 13.82 10.65
CA ILE A 344 -15.31 12.89 10.31
C ILE A 344 -16.65 13.62 10.25
N ARG A 345 -16.87 14.60 11.14
CA ARG A 345 -18.03 15.51 11.06
C ARG A 345 -18.06 16.32 9.77
N LYS A 346 -16.91 16.74 9.24
CA LYS A 346 -16.84 17.39 7.91
C LYS A 346 -17.07 16.40 6.77
N ILE A 347 -16.63 15.15 6.90
CA ILE A 347 -16.83 14.12 5.87
C ILE A 347 -18.30 13.76 5.73
N ILE A 348 -19.04 13.64 6.85
CA ILE A 348 -20.43 13.20 6.82
C ILE A 348 -21.37 14.21 6.15
N THR A 349 -21.00 15.50 6.05
CA THR A 349 -21.83 16.51 5.37
C THR A 349 -21.84 16.37 3.84
N PHE A 350 -21.02 15.48 3.28
CA PHE A 350 -21.00 15.17 1.85
C PHE A 350 -21.84 13.94 1.48
N LEU A 351 -22.41 13.25 2.47
CA LEU A 351 -23.38 12.16 2.31
C LEU A 351 -24.79 12.72 2.48
#